data_AF-A0A919PGH3-F1
#
_entry.id   AF-A0A919PGH3-F1
#
_cell.length_a   1.000
_cell.length_b   1.000
_cell.length_c   1.000
_cell.angle_alpha   90.00
_cell.angle_beta   90.00
_cell.angle_gamma   90.00
#
_symmetry.space_group_name_H-M   'P 1'
#
loop_
_entity.id
_entity.type
_entity.pdbx_description
1 polymer ?
#
loop_
_entity_poly.entity_id
_entity_poly.type
_entity_poly.pdbx_seq_one_letter_code
_entity_poly.pdbx_strand_id
1 'polypeptide(L)'
;MINVGENSARRPSRWIVALAGIGGAAALGLHSGQGALGVEATVAATMVALILHLVIHEGGHLLIALLTGLKVTGVQISLRAGHQSKVTVRPKPSQAGLPARMVAFILGGPLANLGCAALTYQLAMRPMPVLARYALLAAAITGAVFGSGNLLPFRVGSGQRSDGANLLRWTFRSGQARAELDRGQRLIRTVQTVKNIAGGNVDTARLDTILAKAEDPLVLLAAFVHRWGNGFDTDNGQLIADAERLSAIAHDKDTHPVRAGLIAGQLATFFGMSHLHAAIVHGKPVDRPNADEIIELGELGVRLRDTPDTRIGLAVTRLLDHRPEEARTLLVGIRPGTATPAADALALQVRAVAELYLGDHAQADRLVAAVGKLNPAIREMLTVLRAPTAGRPPTLVQPDPA
;
A
#
# COMPACT_ATOMS: atom_id res chain seq x y z
N MET A 1 -5.05 -21.63 19.66
CA MET A 1 -5.23 -20.51 20.60
C MET A 1 -5.83 -19.34 19.86
N ILE A 2 -7.06 -18.97 20.22
CA ILE A 2 -7.85 -17.92 19.58
C ILE A 2 -7.37 -16.58 20.16
N ASN A 3 -6.77 -15.72 19.35
CA ASN A 3 -6.45 -14.36 19.76
C ASN A 3 -7.70 -13.50 19.51
N VAL A 4 -8.45 -13.25 20.57
CA VAL A 4 -9.65 -12.40 20.57
C VAL A 4 -9.21 -10.96 20.36
N GLY A 5 -9.90 -10.28 19.45
CA GLY A 5 -9.54 -8.99 18.88
C GLY A 5 -9.13 -7.93 19.89
N GLU A 6 -7.97 -7.32 19.62
CA GLU A 6 -7.64 -6.02 20.18
C GLU A 6 -8.64 -5.00 19.65
N ASN A 7 -9.50 -4.58 20.56
CA ASN A 7 -10.43 -3.50 20.43
C ASN A 7 -9.82 -2.32 19.68
N SER A 8 -10.55 -1.88 18.66
CA SER A 8 -10.53 -0.52 18.12
C SER A 8 -10.64 0.52 19.25
N ALA A 9 -9.54 0.77 19.94
CA ALA A 9 -9.40 1.87 20.87
C ALA A 9 -9.69 3.16 20.07
N ARG A 10 -10.92 3.66 20.25
CA ARG A 10 -11.46 4.85 19.60
C ARG A 10 -10.44 5.97 19.78
N ARG A 11 -9.73 6.32 18.71
CA ARG A 11 -8.61 7.26 18.74
C ARG A 11 -9.03 8.56 19.47
N PRO A 12 -8.52 8.81 20.69
CA PRO A 12 -8.96 9.93 21.52
C PRO A 12 -8.71 11.29 20.83
N SER A 13 -7.77 11.34 19.89
CA SER A 13 -7.42 12.55 19.14
C SER A 13 -8.56 13.18 18.35
N ARG A 14 -9.51 12.40 17.81
CA ARG A 14 -10.64 12.97 17.04
C ARG A 14 -11.65 13.68 17.93
N TRP A 15 -11.92 13.12 19.10
CA TRP A 15 -12.81 13.73 20.08
C TRP A 15 -12.21 14.98 20.70
N ILE A 16 -10.89 14.97 20.96
CA ILE A 16 -10.18 16.15 21.45
C ILE A 16 -10.28 17.31 20.45
N VAL A 17 -10.09 17.06 19.14
CA VAL A 17 -10.22 18.11 18.12
C VAL A 17 -11.66 18.62 18.01
N ALA A 18 -12.66 17.74 18.05
CA ALA A 18 -14.07 18.14 18.00
C ALA A 18 -14.47 18.96 19.23
N LEU A 19 -14.06 18.53 20.43
CA LEU A 19 -14.32 19.24 21.69
C LEU A 19 -13.61 20.59 21.74
N ALA A 20 -12.35 20.66 21.28
CA ALA A 20 -11.62 21.91 21.18
C ALA A 20 -12.28 22.89 20.19
N GLY A 21 -12.76 22.40 19.05
CA GLY A 21 -13.46 23.22 18.05
C GLY A 21 -14.79 23.78 18.57
N ILE A 22 -15.64 22.91 19.12
CA ILE A 22 -16.95 23.32 19.68
C ILE A 22 -16.76 24.21 20.91
N GLY A 23 -15.84 23.86 21.80
CA GLY A 23 -15.53 24.66 23.00
C GLY A 23 -14.98 26.04 22.65
N GLY A 24 -14.09 26.13 21.65
CA GLY A 24 -13.60 27.41 21.14
C GLY A 24 -14.69 28.28 20.53
N ALA A 25 -15.62 27.68 19.76
CA ALA A 25 -16.77 28.39 19.22
C ALA A 25 -17.70 28.91 20.34
N ALA A 26 -17.97 28.10 21.36
CA ALA A 26 -18.77 28.51 22.51
C ALA A 26 -18.11 29.66 23.28
N ALA A 27 -16.79 29.59 23.51
CA ALA A 27 -16.06 30.67 24.16
C ALA A 27 -16.14 32.00 23.38
N LEU A 28 -16.05 31.95 22.04
CA LEU A 28 -16.26 33.12 21.18
C LEU A 28 -17.68 33.69 21.31
N GLY A 29 -18.69 32.82 21.37
CA GLY A 29 -20.09 33.22 21.54
C GLY A 29 -20.34 33.89 22.89
N LEU A 30 -19.74 33.39 23.97
CA LEU A 30 -19.78 34.03 25.28
C LEU A 30 -19.11 35.42 25.25
N HIS A 31 -18.00 35.56 24.54
CA HIS A 31 -17.28 36.84 24.41
C HIS A 31 -18.07 37.89 23.61
N SER A 32 -19.09 37.50 22.85
CA SER A 32 -19.92 38.43 22.09
C SER A 32 -20.85 39.28 22.96
N GLY A 33 -21.00 38.95 24.24
CA GLY A 33 -21.93 39.64 25.15
C GLY A 33 -23.41 39.35 24.88
N GLN A 34 -23.73 38.37 24.02
CA GLN A 34 -25.11 37.99 23.66
C GLN A 34 -25.61 36.74 24.42
N GLY A 35 -24.85 36.29 25.43
CA GLY A 35 -25.20 35.13 26.25
C GLY A 35 -25.37 33.84 25.43
N ALA A 36 -26.45 33.10 25.69
CA ALA A 36 -26.75 31.83 25.04
C ALA A 36 -26.92 31.96 23.51
N LEU A 37 -27.54 33.04 23.05
CA LEU A 37 -27.74 33.29 21.62
C LEU A 37 -26.40 33.43 20.87
N GLY A 38 -25.40 34.05 21.51
CA GLY A 38 -24.05 34.14 20.97
C GLY A 38 -23.40 32.77 20.80
N VAL A 39 -23.52 31.90 21.81
CA VAL A 39 -23.00 30.52 21.80
C VAL A 39 -23.67 29.68 20.71
N GLU A 40 -24.99 29.72 20.63
CA GLU A 40 -25.75 28.97 19.61
C GLU A 40 -25.34 29.41 18.20
N ALA A 41 -25.26 30.72 17.97
CA ALA A 41 -24.88 31.28 16.68
C ALA A 41 -23.45 30.87 16.27
N THR A 42 -22.46 30.95 17.18
CA THR A 42 -21.07 30.60 16.85
C THR A 42 -20.88 29.10 16.68
N VAL A 43 -21.53 28.26 17.49
CA VAL A 43 -21.49 26.80 17.33
C VAL A 43 -22.14 26.39 16.01
N ALA A 44 -23.33 26.92 15.70
CA ALA A 44 -23.99 26.65 14.43
C ALA A 44 -23.14 27.12 13.23
N ALA A 45 -22.55 28.32 13.32
CA ALA A 45 -21.63 28.85 12.31
C ALA A 45 -20.41 27.94 12.13
N THR A 46 -19.81 27.43 13.21
CA THR A 46 -18.70 26.47 13.13
C THR A 46 -19.13 25.18 12.45
N MET A 47 -20.29 24.61 12.78
CA MET A 47 -20.78 23.38 12.13
C MET A 47 -20.98 23.57 10.62
N VAL A 48 -21.58 24.69 10.22
CA VAL A 48 -21.74 25.05 8.80
C VAL A 48 -20.39 25.29 8.14
N ALA A 49 -19.49 26.02 8.80
CA ALA A 49 -18.15 26.31 8.30
C ALA A 49 -17.32 25.05 8.11
N LEU A 50 -17.45 24.04 8.98
CA LEU A 50 -16.76 22.75 8.82
C LEU A 50 -17.14 22.07 7.50
N ILE A 51 -18.44 22.05 7.17
CA ILE A 51 -18.94 21.45 5.93
C ILE A 51 -18.46 22.26 4.73
N LEU A 52 -18.59 23.60 4.79
CA LEU A 52 -18.17 24.48 3.70
C LEU A 52 -16.66 24.40 3.45
N HIS A 53 -15.83 24.42 4.49
CA HIS A 53 -14.38 24.31 4.35
C HIS A 53 -13.94 22.94 3.83
N LEU A 54 -14.69 21.87 4.10
CA LEU A 54 -14.43 20.57 3.47
C LEU A 54 -14.65 20.64 1.95
N VAL A 55 -15.76 21.25 1.52
CA VAL A 55 -16.07 21.42 0.10
C VAL A 55 -15.07 22.35 -0.58
N ILE A 56 -14.73 23.48 0.05
CA ILE A 56 -13.74 24.45 -0.46
C ILE A 56 -12.36 23.80 -0.59
N HIS A 57 -11.97 22.96 0.37
CA HIS A 57 -10.71 22.23 0.33
C HIS A 57 -10.62 21.29 -0.87
N GLU A 58 -11.61 20.42 -1.07
CA GLU A 58 -11.62 19.54 -2.25
C GLU A 58 -11.75 20.36 -3.55
N GLY A 59 -12.50 21.45 -3.52
CA GLY A 59 -12.60 22.40 -4.63
C GLY A 59 -11.25 23.01 -5.01
N GLY A 60 -10.42 23.33 -4.02
CA GLY A 60 -9.04 23.80 -4.24
C GLY A 60 -8.17 22.76 -4.94
N HIS A 61 -8.20 21.51 -4.49
CA HIS A 61 -7.50 20.40 -5.17
C HIS A 61 -8.00 20.21 -6.60
N LEU A 62 -9.32 20.21 -6.79
CA LEU A 62 -9.94 20.06 -8.10
C LEU A 62 -9.52 21.17 -9.07
N LEU A 63 -9.60 22.43 -8.62
CA LEU A 63 -9.21 23.59 -9.42
C LEU A 63 -7.75 23.49 -9.87
N ILE A 64 -6.82 23.19 -8.95
CA ILE A 64 -5.41 23.07 -9.32
C ILE A 64 -5.16 21.85 -10.20
N ALA A 65 -5.85 20.73 -10.01
CA ALA A 65 -5.75 19.58 -10.91
C ALA A 65 -6.12 19.97 -12.34
N LEU A 66 -7.20 20.73 -12.53
CA LEU A 66 -7.63 21.22 -13.84
C LEU A 66 -6.61 22.20 -14.43
N LEU A 67 -6.17 23.20 -13.67
CA LEU A 67 -5.20 24.20 -14.13
C LEU A 67 -3.83 23.60 -14.49
N THR A 68 -3.41 22.54 -13.79
CA THR A 68 -2.13 21.86 -14.05
C THR A 68 -2.24 20.73 -15.08
N GLY A 69 -3.43 20.48 -15.63
CA GLY A 69 -3.66 19.41 -16.60
C GLY A 69 -3.47 18.00 -16.03
N LEU A 70 -3.73 17.80 -14.74
CA LEU A 70 -3.81 16.48 -14.13
C LEU A 70 -5.17 15.86 -14.45
N LYS A 71 -5.17 14.62 -14.96
CA LYS A 71 -6.41 13.92 -15.28
C LYS A 71 -7.16 13.55 -13.99
N VAL A 72 -8.25 14.25 -13.71
CA VAL A 72 -9.17 13.92 -12.62
C VAL A 72 -9.95 12.67 -13.00
N THR A 73 -10.02 11.70 -12.09
CA THR A 73 -10.75 10.43 -12.29
C THR A 73 -11.90 10.25 -11.31
N GLY A 74 -12.01 11.10 -10.29
CA GLY A 74 -13.12 11.08 -9.36
C GLY A 74 -13.01 12.20 -8.34
N VAL A 75 -14.17 12.67 -7.89
CA VAL A 75 -14.31 13.61 -6.77
C VAL A 75 -15.28 12.96 -5.80
N GLN A 76 -14.83 12.76 -4.57
CA GLN A 76 -15.64 12.22 -3.50
C GLN A 76 -15.69 13.25 -2.39
N ILE A 77 -16.90 13.62 -1.95
CA ILE A 77 -17.10 14.45 -0.78
C ILE A 77 -17.97 13.64 0.17
N SER A 78 -17.47 13.36 1.37
CA SER A 78 -18.20 12.59 2.36
C SER A 78 -18.21 13.30 3.70
N LEU A 79 -19.41 13.46 4.25
CA LEU A 79 -19.65 13.99 5.60
C LEU A 79 -19.67 12.88 6.66
N ARG A 80 -19.69 11.60 6.24
CA ARG A 80 -19.72 10.46 7.15
C ARG A 80 -18.36 10.27 7.80
N ALA A 81 -18.36 10.17 9.14
CA ALA A 81 -17.16 9.84 9.91
C ALA A 81 -16.51 8.55 9.37
N GLY A 82 -15.19 8.58 9.19
CA GLY A 82 -14.42 7.44 8.67
C GLY A 82 -14.35 7.34 7.14
N HIS A 83 -15.21 8.06 6.41
CA HIS A 83 -15.10 8.19 4.96
C HIS A 83 -14.31 9.44 4.62
N GLN A 84 -13.57 9.40 3.52
CA GLN A 84 -12.73 10.53 3.10
C GLN A 84 -13.37 11.27 1.94
N SER A 85 -13.38 12.58 2.07
CA SER A 85 -13.37 13.46 0.91
C SER A 85 -12.00 13.39 0.25
N LYS A 86 -11.98 13.30 -1.08
CA LYS A 86 -10.76 13.33 -1.88
C LYS A 86 -11.06 13.64 -3.34
N VAL A 87 -10.17 14.41 -3.96
CA VAL A 87 -10.01 14.47 -5.41
C VAL A 87 -8.97 13.44 -5.85
N THR A 88 -9.37 12.53 -6.75
CA THR A 88 -8.47 11.50 -7.29
C THR A 88 -7.98 11.89 -8.68
N VAL A 89 -6.65 11.88 -8.85
CA VAL A 89 -5.98 12.17 -10.13
C VAL A 89 -5.18 10.97 -10.62
N ARG A 90 -5.01 10.84 -11.94
CA ARG A 90 -4.23 9.78 -12.60
C ARG A 90 -3.09 10.37 -13.45
N PRO A 91 -2.05 10.94 -12.83
CA PRO A 91 -0.87 11.46 -13.54
C PRO A 91 -0.07 10.35 -14.22
N LYS A 92 0.56 10.61 -15.37
CA LYS A 92 1.54 9.68 -15.96
C LYS A 92 2.91 9.89 -15.28
N PRO A 93 3.64 8.85 -14.83
CA PRO A 93 4.94 9.03 -14.18
C PRO A 93 5.97 9.80 -15.02
N SER A 94 5.89 9.67 -16.33
CA SER A 94 6.74 10.35 -17.33
C SER A 94 6.29 11.78 -17.67
N GLN A 95 5.20 12.29 -17.08
CA GLN A 95 4.68 13.62 -17.39
C GLN A 95 5.68 14.71 -17.00
N ALA A 96 5.94 15.62 -17.94
CA ALA A 96 6.85 16.76 -17.74
C ALA A 96 6.37 17.65 -16.58
N GLY A 97 7.31 18.03 -15.71
CA GLY A 97 7.02 18.86 -14.54
C GLY A 97 6.11 18.21 -13.49
N LEU A 98 5.88 16.89 -13.54
CA LEU A 98 4.96 16.21 -12.61
C LEU A 98 5.15 16.56 -11.12
N PRO A 99 6.39 16.64 -10.56
CA PRO A 99 6.56 16.99 -9.16
C PRO A 99 5.98 18.35 -8.80
N ALA A 100 6.24 19.38 -9.61
CA ALA A 100 5.69 20.72 -9.41
C ALA A 100 4.16 20.73 -9.51
N ARG A 101 3.59 20.00 -10.48
CA ARG A 101 2.13 19.86 -10.63
C ARG A 101 1.49 19.17 -9.43
N MET A 102 2.12 18.11 -8.91
CA MET A 102 1.65 17.40 -7.72
C MET A 102 1.76 18.27 -6.47
N VAL A 103 2.86 19.01 -6.30
CA VAL A 103 3.02 19.98 -5.20
C VAL A 103 1.93 21.04 -5.25
N ALA A 104 1.68 21.65 -6.42
CA ALA A 104 0.62 22.62 -6.59
C ALA A 104 -0.76 22.00 -6.27
N PHE A 105 -1.04 20.80 -6.80
CA PHE A 105 -2.27 20.06 -6.53
C PHE A 105 -2.49 19.83 -5.03
N ILE A 106 -1.46 19.37 -4.32
CA ILE A 106 -1.52 19.09 -2.87
C ILE A 106 -1.70 20.38 -2.07
N LEU A 107 -1.13 21.50 -2.51
CA LEU A 107 -1.34 22.80 -1.84
C LEU A 107 -2.71 23.41 -2.11
N GLY A 108 -3.39 23.01 -3.18
CA GLY A 108 -4.66 23.60 -3.62
C GLY A 108 -5.73 23.65 -2.53
N GLY A 109 -5.97 22.52 -1.85
CA GLY A 109 -6.97 22.46 -0.78
C GLY A 109 -6.61 23.27 0.46
N PRO A 110 -5.43 23.10 1.07
CA PRO A 110 -5.00 23.92 2.19
C PRO A 110 -5.02 25.43 1.91
N LEU A 111 -4.52 25.87 0.74
CA LEU A 111 -4.50 27.28 0.37
C LEU A 111 -5.90 27.86 0.12
N ALA A 112 -6.82 27.07 -0.45
CA ALA A 112 -8.20 27.50 -0.61
C ALA A 112 -8.88 27.77 0.75
N ASN A 113 -8.63 26.91 1.74
CA ASN A 113 -9.13 27.12 3.10
C ASN A 113 -8.52 28.33 3.79
N LEU A 114 -7.20 28.51 3.69
CA LEU A 114 -6.52 29.68 4.26
C LEU A 114 -6.97 30.99 3.58
N GLY A 115 -7.16 30.99 2.27
CA GLY A 115 -7.70 32.13 1.52
C GLY A 115 -9.13 32.47 1.94
N CYS A 116 -10.00 31.46 2.09
CA CYS A 116 -11.36 31.66 2.58
C CYS A 116 -11.40 32.15 4.04
N ALA A 117 -10.51 31.62 4.90
CA ALA A 117 -10.35 32.09 6.27
C ALA A 117 -9.91 33.56 6.34
N ALA A 118 -8.95 33.96 5.51
CA ALA A 118 -8.51 35.35 5.42
C ALA A 118 -9.64 36.27 4.94
N LEU A 119 -10.41 35.87 3.92
CA LEU A 119 -11.54 36.64 3.41
C LEU A 119 -12.65 36.80 4.47
N THR A 120 -13.03 35.72 5.15
CA THR A 120 -14.06 35.75 6.20
C THR A 120 -13.63 36.60 7.40
N TYR A 121 -12.36 36.52 7.80
CA TYR A 121 -11.80 37.41 8.81
C TYR A 121 -11.87 38.89 8.39
N GLN A 122 -11.43 39.22 7.16
CA GLN A 122 -11.50 40.58 6.63
C GLN A 122 -12.95 41.11 6.58
N LEU A 123 -13.89 40.26 6.19
CA LEU A 123 -15.31 40.61 6.22
C LEU A 123 -15.76 40.90 7.65
N ALA A 124 -15.40 40.07 8.63
CA ALA A 124 -15.78 40.26 10.05
C ALA A 124 -15.30 41.60 10.64
N MET A 125 -14.21 42.17 10.10
CA MET A 125 -13.69 43.47 10.52
C MET A 125 -14.50 44.67 10.00
N ARG A 126 -15.43 44.46 9.07
CA ARG A 126 -16.33 45.52 8.57
C ARG A 126 -17.43 45.85 9.58
N PRO A 127 -18.08 47.03 9.47
CA PRO A 127 -19.27 47.34 10.26
C PRO A 127 -20.38 46.32 9.99
N MET A 128 -20.80 45.57 11.01
CA MET A 128 -21.86 44.56 10.94
C MET A 128 -22.41 44.24 12.33
N PRO A 129 -23.56 43.56 12.43
CA PRO A 129 -24.09 43.08 13.71
C PRO A 129 -23.07 42.18 14.44
N VAL A 130 -23.03 42.29 15.77
CA VAL A 130 -22.07 41.56 16.64
C VAL A 130 -22.13 40.05 16.39
N LEU A 131 -23.33 39.47 16.30
CA LEU A 131 -23.50 38.03 16.04
C LEU A 131 -22.89 37.60 14.70
N ALA A 132 -23.10 38.38 13.64
CA ALA A 132 -22.54 38.10 12.32
C ALA A 132 -21.00 38.16 12.35
N ARG A 133 -20.43 39.12 13.09
CA ARG A 133 -18.98 39.23 13.28
C ARG A 133 -18.42 37.97 13.92
N TYR A 134 -18.96 37.54 15.05
CA TYR A 134 -18.44 36.36 15.76
C TYR A 134 -18.68 35.06 14.99
N ALA A 135 -19.79 34.94 14.25
CA ALA A 135 -20.02 33.82 13.34
C ALA A 135 -18.95 33.75 12.22
N LEU A 136 -18.61 34.89 11.61
CA LEU A 136 -17.54 34.97 10.60
C LEU A 136 -16.16 34.70 11.20
N LEU A 137 -15.88 35.18 12.41
CA LEU A 137 -14.63 34.87 13.12
C LEU A 137 -14.51 33.38 13.43
N ALA A 138 -15.60 32.74 13.87
CA ALA A 138 -15.63 31.31 14.11
C ALA A 138 -15.38 30.52 12.80
N ALA A 139 -15.99 30.94 11.69
CA ALA A 139 -15.72 30.37 10.37
C ALA A 139 -14.25 30.56 9.94
N ALA A 140 -13.70 31.77 10.11
CA ALA A 140 -12.31 32.07 9.78
C ALA A 140 -11.31 31.20 10.55
N ILE A 141 -11.52 31.05 11.87
CA ILE A 141 -10.69 30.17 12.71
C ILE A 141 -10.81 28.72 12.26
N THR A 142 -12.04 28.26 11.96
CA THR A 142 -12.28 26.90 11.47
C THR A 142 -11.48 26.63 10.18
N GLY A 143 -11.56 27.53 9.20
CA GLY A 143 -10.80 27.43 7.96
C GLY A 143 -9.29 27.47 8.17
N ALA A 144 -8.81 28.34 9.06
CA ALA A 144 -7.39 28.46 9.37
C ALA A 144 -6.82 27.17 10.00
N VAL A 145 -7.56 26.58 10.95
CA VAL A 145 -7.20 25.30 11.58
C VAL A 145 -7.22 24.17 10.55
N PHE A 146 -8.24 24.08 9.69
CA PHE A 146 -8.31 23.05 8.65
C PHE A 146 -7.19 23.16 7.62
N GLY A 147 -6.93 24.38 7.12
CA GLY A 147 -5.88 24.63 6.14
C GLY A 147 -4.49 24.32 6.71
N SER A 148 -4.18 24.88 7.88
CA SER A 148 -2.88 24.69 8.54
C SER A 148 -2.69 23.24 9.01
N GLY A 149 -3.73 22.64 9.57
CA GLY A 149 -3.72 21.25 10.04
C GLY A 149 -3.37 20.27 8.93
N ASN A 150 -3.94 20.44 7.72
CA ASN A 150 -3.61 19.58 6.58
C ASN A 150 -2.16 19.72 6.11
N LEU A 151 -1.51 20.87 6.33
CA LEU A 151 -0.09 21.07 6.00
C LEU A 151 0.87 20.40 6.99
N LEU A 152 0.39 19.95 8.15
CA LEU A 152 1.22 19.22 9.10
C LEU A 152 1.54 17.81 8.56
N PRO A 153 2.79 17.34 8.63
CA PRO A 153 3.20 16.07 8.05
C PRO A 153 2.92 14.91 9.00
N PHE A 154 1.69 14.42 9.04
CA PHE A 154 1.31 13.26 9.83
C PHE A 154 0.76 12.12 8.98
N ARG A 155 0.68 10.93 9.58
CA ARG A 155 0.01 9.77 9.01
C ARG A 155 -1.20 9.44 9.86
N VAL A 156 -2.33 9.23 9.19
CA VAL A 156 -3.50 8.63 9.82
C VAL A 156 -3.24 7.12 9.86
N GLY A 157 -3.54 6.45 10.96
CA GLY A 157 -3.17 5.03 11.15
C GLY A 157 -3.86 4.01 10.23
N SER A 158 -4.46 4.43 9.11
CA SER A 158 -4.72 3.59 7.93
C SER A 158 -3.53 3.59 6.94
N GLY A 159 -2.37 4.12 7.36
CA GLY A 159 -1.20 4.36 6.50
C GLY A 159 -1.35 5.58 5.58
N GLN A 160 -2.49 6.26 5.60
CA GLN A 160 -2.77 7.42 4.76
C GLN A 160 -1.99 8.64 5.22
N ARG A 161 -1.54 9.44 4.25
CA ARG A 161 -0.70 10.62 4.45
C ARG A 161 -1.57 11.88 4.38
N SER A 162 -1.37 12.82 5.29
CA SER A 162 -1.89 14.18 5.14
C SER A 162 -1.32 14.86 3.90
N ASP A 163 -1.92 15.99 3.50
CA ASP A 163 -1.38 16.82 2.42
C ASP A 163 0.05 17.25 2.71
N GLY A 164 0.36 17.68 3.93
CA GLY A 164 1.71 18.03 4.36
C GLY A 164 2.70 16.87 4.16
N ALA A 165 2.32 15.65 4.52
CA ALA A 165 3.17 14.49 4.32
C ALA A 165 3.35 14.15 2.82
N ASN A 166 2.31 14.34 2.00
CA ASN A 166 2.40 14.18 0.55
C ASN A 166 3.22 15.30 -0.11
N LEU A 167 3.11 16.53 0.38
CA LEU A 167 3.86 17.70 -0.06
C LEU A 167 5.34 17.46 0.13
N LEU A 168 5.78 17.13 1.36
CA LEU A 168 7.17 16.80 1.64
C LEU A 168 7.70 15.64 0.77
N ARG A 169 6.86 14.62 0.54
CA ARG A 169 7.21 13.48 -0.34
C ARG A 169 7.45 13.94 -1.77
N TRP A 170 6.60 14.78 -2.34
CA TRP A 170 6.76 15.23 -3.73
C TRP A 170 7.84 16.29 -3.89
N THR A 171 8.10 17.11 -2.86
CA THR A 171 9.18 18.10 -2.86
C THR A 171 10.55 17.45 -2.72
N PHE A 172 10.74 16.59 -1.71
CA PHE A 172 12.06 16.06 -1.35
C PHE A 172 12.35 14.66 -1.87
N ARG A 173 11.32 13.89 -2.26
CA ARG A 173 11.46 12.48 -2.70
C ARG A 173 10.73 12.21 -4.01
N SER A 174 10.76 13.18 -4.93
CA SER A 174 10.04 13.14 -6.21
C SER A 174 10.35 11.89 -7.06
N GLY A 175 11.61 11.45 -7.09
CA GLY A 175 12.01 10.22 -7.79
C GLY A 175 11.36 8.95 -7.22
N GLN A 176 11.35 8.81 -5.89
CA GLN A 176 10.67 7.70 -5.21
C GLN A 176 9.16 7.77 -5.40
N ALA A 177 8.57 8.97 -5.33
CA ALA A 177 7.14 9.19 -5.54
C ALA A 177 6.71 8.79 -6.97
N ARG A 178 7.52 9.13 -7.98
CA ARG A 178 7.31 8.68 -9.37
C ARG A 178 7.41 7.17 -9.52
N ALA A 179 8.42 6.55 -8.93
CA ALA A 179 8.59 5.08 -8.99
C ALA A 179 7.46 4.33 -8.27
N GLU A 180 6.93 4.87 -7.17
CA GLU A 180 5.73 4.35 -6.49
C GLU A 180 4.47 4.49 -7.34
N LEU A 181 4.26 5.66 -7.95
CA LEU A 181 3.14 5.89 -8.86
C LEU A 181 3.17 4.93 -10.04
N ASP A 182 4.33 4.73 -10.64
CA ASP A 182 4.56 3.81 -11.76
C ASP A 182 4.29 2.34 -11.37
N ARG A 183 4.76 1.90 -10.20
CA ARG A 183 4.44 0.59 -9.64
C ARG A 183 2.92 0.41 -9.42
N GLY A 184 2.26 1.39 -8.82
CA GLY A 184 0.81 1.36 -8.62
C GLY A 184 0.04 1.29 -9.94
N GLN A 185 0.48 2.02 -10.97
CA GLN A 185 -0.14 1.96 -12.30
C GLN A 185 0.09 0.65 -13.04
N ARG A 186 1.25 0.01 -12.85
CA ARG A 186 1.47 -1.36 -13.34
C ARG A 186 0.52 -2.33 -12.67
N LEU A 187 0.39 -2.27 -11.34
CA LEU A 187 -0.54 -3.14 -10.62
C LEU A 187 -1.98 -2.95 -11.08
N ILE A 188 -2.46 -1.70 -11.20
CA ILE A 188 -3.80 -1.41 -11.73
C ILE A 188 -3.95 -1.94 -13.16
N ARG A 189 -2.93 -1.82 -14.02
CA ARG A 189 -2.96 -2.39 -15.37
C ARG A 189 -3.02 -3.92 -15.33
N THR A 190 -2.21 -4.58 -14.52
CA THR A 190 -2.25 -6.04 -14.34
C THR A 190 -3.63 -6.49 -13.88
N VAL A 191 -4.18 -5.85 -12.84
CA VAL A 191 -5.54 -6.14 -12.34
C VAL A 191 -6.57 -5.89 -13.44
N GLN A 192 -6.47 -4.80 -14.20
CA GLN A 192 -7.41 -4.51 -15.29
C GLN A 192 -7.27 -5.52 -16.45
N THR A 193 -6.07 -5.95 -16.79
CA THR A 193 -5.83 -7.00 -17.79
C THR A 193 -6.46 -8.30 -17.32
N VAL A 194 -6.31 -8.67 -16.05
CA VAL A 194 -6.99 -9.83 -15.45
C VAL A 194 -8.50 -9.66 -15.51
N LYS A 195 -9.05 -8.48 -15.14
CA LYS A 195 -10.49 -8.19 -15.26
C LYS A 195 -10.99 -8.29 -16.70
N ASN A 196 -10.22 -7.81 -17.67
CA ASN A 196 -10.59 -7.85 -19.09
C ASN A 196 -10.56 -9.28 -19.64
N ILE A 197 -9.58 -10.09 -19.22
CA ILE A 197 -9.53 -11.54 -19.52
C ILE A 197 -10.75 -12.24 -18.89
N ALA A 198 -11.16 -11.82 -17.69
CA ALA A 198 -12.31 -12.34 -16.96
C ALA A 198 -13.68 -11.73 -17.35
N GLY A 199 -13.80 -11.03 -18.49
CA GLY A 199 -15.09 -10.54 -18.99
C GLY A 199 -15.53 -9.14 -18.52
N GLY A 200 -14.63 -8.30 -17.99
CA GLY A 200 -14.68 -6.84 -18.14
C GLY A 200 -15.60 -6.02 -17.24
N ASN A 201 -16.44 -6.59 -16.38
CA ASN A 201 -17.42 -5.81 -15.58
C ASN A 201 -17.41 -6.13 -14.08
N VAL A 202 -16.30 -5.79 -13.41
CA VAL A 202 -16.17 -6.05 -11.97
C VAL A 202 -15.80 -4.78 -11.19
N ASP A 203 -16.81 -4.19 -10.53
CA ASP A 203 -16.68 -3.18 -9.47
C ASP A 203 -15.81 -3.71 -8.32
N THR A 204 -15.08 -2.88 -7.58
CA THR A 204 -14.11 -3.29 -6.53
C THR A 204 -14.75 -3.94 -5.29
N ALA A 205 -15.91 -3.46 -4.81
CA ALA A 205 -16.65 -4.15 -3.74
C ALA A 205 -17.29 -5.45 -4.25
N ARG A 206 -17.65 -5.43 -5.54
CA ARG A 206 -18.06 -6.62 -6.29
C ARG A 206 -16.86 -7.49 -6.65
N LEU A 207 -15.61 -7.03 -6.56
CA LEU A 207 -14.39 -7.76 -6.87
C LEU A 207 -14.16 -8.72 -5.73
N ASP A 208 -14.20 -8.31 -4.47
CA ASP A 208 -14.11 -9.29 -3.36
C ASP A 208 -15.25 -10.33 -3.43
N THR A 209 -16.45 -9.91 -3.83
CA THR A 209 -17.62 -10.81 -4.01
C THR A 209 -17.52 -11.72 -5.25
N ILE A 210 -16.92 -11.24 -6.34
CA ILE A 210 -16.70 -11.97 -7.59
C ILE A 210 -15.45 -12.84 -7.47
N LEU A 211 -14.41 -12.42 -6.75
CA LEU A 211 -13.23 -13.21 -6.39
C LEU A 211 -13.63 -14.36 -5.47
N ALA A 212 -14.61 -14.15 -4.58
CA ALA A 212 -15.21 -15.23 -3.77
C ALA A 212 -16.05 -16.22 -4.60
N LYS A 213 -16.60 -15.79 -5.75
CA LYS A 213 -17.43 -16.62 -6.65
C LYS A 213 -16.74 -17.02 -7.96
N ALA A 214 -15.49 -16.62 -8.19
CA ALA A 214 -14.82 -16.82 -9.46
C ALA A 214 -14.38 -18.28 -9.57
N GLU A 215 -14.78 -18.92 -10.66
CA GLU A 215 -14.25 -20.21 -11.09
C GLU A 215 -12.98 -20.06 -11.93
N ASP A 216 -12.65 -18.85 -12.41
CA ASP A 216 -11.43 -18.61 -13.17
C ASP A 216 -10.18 -18.63 -12.26
N PRO A 217 -9.24 -19.56 -12.49
CA PRO A 217 -8.02 -19.70 -11.70
C PRO A 217 -7.13 -18.45 -11.65
N LEU A 218 -7.09 -17.67 -12.74
CA LEU A 218 -6.22 -16.49 -12.81
C LEU A 218 -6.78 -15.32 -12.00
N VAL A 219 -8.10 -15.26 -11.89
CA VAL A 219 -8.81 -14.28 -11.07
C VAL A 219 -8.56 -14.57 -9.60
N LEU A 220 -8.65 -15.85 -9.21
CA LEU A 220 -8.31 -16.32 -7.86
C LEU A 220 -6.84 -16.04 -7.52
N LEU A 221 -5.91 -16.31 -8.45
CA LEU A 221 -4.49 -16.01 -8.27
C LEU A 221 -4.24 -14.51 -8.07
N ALA A 222 -4.87 -13.65 -8.88
CA ALA A 222 -4.73 -12.21 -8.73
C ALA A 222 -5.29 -11.70 -7.39
N ALA A 223 -6.40 -12.28 -6.90
CA ALA A 223 -6.94 -11.99 -5.57
C ALA A 223 -5.95 -12.37 -4.47
N PHE A 224 -5.41 -13.59 -4.56
CA PHE A 224 -4.41 -14.09 -3.63
C PHE A 224 -3.18 -13.18 -3.58
N VAL A 225 -2.59 -12.84 -4.73
CA VAL A 225 -1.43 -11.93 -4.79
C VAL A 225 -1.75 -10.55 -4.21
N HIS A 226 -2.95 -10.03 -4.47
CA HIS A 226 -3.38 -8.75 -3.93
C HIS A 226 -3.52 -8.78 -2.40
N ARG A 227 -4.18 -9.81 -1.86
CA ARG A 227 -4.34 -10.01 -0.41
C ARG A 227 -2.98 -10.18 0.27
N TRP A 228 -2.13 -11.06 -0.27
CA TRP A 228 -0.77 -11.29 0.22
C TRP A 228 0.05 -9.99 0.26
N GLY A 229 0.02 -9.20 -0.81
CA GLY A 229 0.82 -7.98 -0.92
C GLY A 229 0.37 -6.81 -0.03
N ASN A 230 -0.89 -6.79 0.40
CA ASN A 230 -1.42 -5.72 1.26
C ASN A 230 -1.25 -5.99 2.77
N GLY A 231 -0.67 -7.13 3.14
CA GLY A 231 -0.37 -7.49 4.53
C GLY A 231 -1.50 -8.23 5.25
N PHE A 232 -1.12 -8.87 6.36
CA PHE A 232 -1.90 -9.78 7.21
C PHE A 232 -3.08 -9.15 7.97
N ASP A 233 -3.64 -8.03 7.52
CA ASP A 233 -4.86 -7.43 8.09
C ASP A 233 -6.15 -8.15 7.61
N THR A 234 -6.00 -9.19 6.77
CA THR A 234 -7.08 -10.07 6.32
C THR A 234 -7.05 -11.39 7.08
N ASP A 235 -8.22 -12.01 7.25
CA ASP A 235 -8.38 -13.33 7.86
C ASP A 235 -7.42 -14.36 7.23
N ASN A 236 -6.41 -14.79 8.01
CA ASN A 236 -5.42 -15.77 7.58
C ASN A 236 -6.08 -17.07 7.06
N GLY A 237 -7.26 -17.42 7.57
CA GLY A 237 -8.02 -18.59 7.11
C GLY A 237 -8.41 -18.50 5.64
N GLN A 238 -8.82 -17.32 5.18
CA GLN A 238 -9.19 -17.12 3.77
C GLN A 238 -7.98 -17.23 2.84
N LEU A 239 -6.83 -16.70 3.27
CA LEU A 239 -5.61 -16.74 2.46
C LEU A 239 -5.07 -18.18 2.31
N ILE A 240 -5.17 -18.98 3.38
CA ILE A 240 -4.85 -20.41 3.36
C ILE A 240 -5.83 -21.15 2.42
N ALA A 241 -7.14 -20.93 2.58
CA ALA A 241 -8.15 -21.57 1.73
C ALA A 241 -7.98 -21.21 0.24
N ASP A 242 -7.62 -19.97 -0.08
CA ASP A 242 -7.33 -19.56 -1.46
C ASP A 242 -6.10 -20.28 -2.02
N ALA A 243 -5.05 -20.44 -1.20
CA ALA A 243 -3.83 -21.13 -1.59
C ALA A 243 -4.07 -22.62 -1.82
N GLU A 244 -4.79 -23.29 -0.92
CA GLU A 244 -5.20 -24.69 -1.08
C GLU A 244 -6.02 -24.88 -2.36
N ARG A 245 -6.99 -23.98 -2.60
CA ARG A 245 -7.80 -24.01 -3.82
C ARG A 245 -6.96 -23.78 -5.09
N LEU A 246 -6.01 -22.84 -5.06
CA LEU A 246 -5.10 -22.59 -6.18
C LEU A 246 -4.14 -23.77 -6.40
N SER A 247 -3.66 -24.40 -5.33
CA SER A 247 -2.84 -25.61 -5.40
C SER A 247 -3.63 -26.75 -6.05
N ALA A 248 -4.85 -27.01 -5.60
CA ALA A 248 -5.73 -28.03 -6.20
C ALA A 248 -5.97 -27.77 -7.69
N ILE A 249 -6.24 -26.52 -8.08
CA ILE A 249 -6.41 -26.14 -9.49
C ILE A 249 -5.12 -26.36 -10.29
N ALA A 250 -3.95 -26.06 -9.73
CA ALA A 250 -2.68 -26.27 -10.41
C ALA A 250 -2.38 -27.76 -10.66
N HIS A 251 -2.83 -28.65 -9.77
CA HIS A 251 -2.68 -30.10 -9.91
C HIS A 251 -3.77 -30.75 -10.77
N ASP A 252 -4.88 -30.05 -11.02
CA ASP A 252 -5.95 -30.56 -11.87
C ASP A 252 -5.46 -30.72 -13.33
N LYS A 253 -5.55 -31.96 -13.83
CA LYS A 253 -5.16 -32.34 -15.20
C LYS A 253 -5.96 -31.60 -16.28
N ASP A 254 -7.16 -31.13 -15.94
CA ASP A 254 -8.03 -30.40 -16.85
C ASP A 254 -7.71 -28.90 -16.88
N THR A 255 -6.88 -28.42 -15.94
CA THR A 255 -6.36 -27.04 -15.97
C THR A 255 -5.33 -26.88 -17.08
N HIS A 256 -5.54 -25.89 -17.94
CA HIS A 256 -4.60 -25.56 -19.01
C HIS A 256 -3.15 -25.40 -18.47
N PRO A 257 -2.14 -26.10 -19.03
CA PRO A 257 -0.78 -26.17 -18.47
C PRO A 257 -0.13 -24.81 -18.20
N VAL A 258 -0.33 -23.83 -19.08
CA VAL A 258 0.19 -22.46 -18.90
C VAL A 258 -0.37 -21.78 -17.64
N ARG A 259 -1.64 -22.02 -17.31
CA ARG A 259 -2.30 -21.45 -16.12
C ARG A 259 -1.85 -22.18 -14.86
N ALA A 260 -1.88 -23.52 -14.89
CA ALA A 260 -1.41 -24.35 -13.80
C ALA A 260 0.06 -24.06 -13.45
N GLY A 261 0.95 -23.96 -14.45
CA GLY A 261 2.35 -23.61 -14.23
C GLY A 261 2.56 -22.20 -13.65
N LEU A 262 1.75 -21.22 -14.08
CA LEU A 262 1.78 -19.87 -13.49
C LEU A 262 1.33 -19.87 -12.03
N ILE A 263 0.24 -20.58 -11.71
CA ILE A 263 -0.27 -20.70 -10.34
C ILE A 263 0.77 -21.37 -9.45
N ALA A 264 1.25 -22.55 -9.86
CA ALA A 264 2.23 -23.33 -9.12
C ALA A 264 3.52 -22.52 -8.86
N GLY A 265 4.07 -21.87 -9.89
CA GLY A 265 5.28 -21.04 -9.74
C GLY A 265 5.10 -19.84 -8.83
N GLN A 266 3.93 -19.18 -8.85
CA GLN A 266 3.63 -18.06 -7.96
C GLN A 266 3.46 -18.53 -6.51
N LEU A 267 2.69 -19.60 -6.27
CA LEU A 267 2.53 -20.17 -4.92
C LEU A 267 3.89 -20.59 -4.34
N ALA A 268 4.71 -21.31 -5.11
CA ALA A 268 6.06 -21.71 -4.71
C ALA A 268 6.94 -20.49 -4.35
N THR A 269 6.83 -19.40 -5.12
CA THR A 269 7.57 -18.16 -4.82
C THR A 269 7.08 -17.52 -3.51
N PHE A 270 5.77 -17.35 -3.31
CA PHE A 270 5.24 -16.65 -2.14
C PHE A 270 5.48 -17.43 -0.85
N PHE A 271 5.05 -18.69 -0.80
CA PHE A 271 5.24 -19.54 0.37
C PHE A 271 6.72 -19.83 0.60
N GLY A 272 7.46 -20.16 -0.47
CA GLY A 272 8.88 -20.41 -0.38
C GLY A 272 9.64 -19.23 0.23
N MET A 273 9.36 -18.01 -0.23
CA MET A 273 10.02 -16.80 0.28
C MET A 273 9.63 -16.50 1.74
N SER A 274 8.36 -16.71 2.11
CA SER A 274 7.88 -16.52 3.48
C SER A 274 8.56 -17.47 4.45
N HIS A 275 8.61 -18.75 4.08
CA HIS A 275 9.23 -19.80 4.87
C HIS A 275 10.76 -19.64 4.96
N LEU A 276 11.41 -19.28 3.85
CA LEU A 276 12.85 -19.03 3.83
C LEU A 276 13.22 -17.84 4.72
N HIS A 277 12.41 -16.77 4.68
CA HIS A 277 12.58 -15.62 5.57
C HIS A 277 12.38 -16.03 7.04
N ALA A 278 11.32 -16.77 7.38
CA ALA A 278 11.09 -17.21 8.74
C ALA A 278 12.22 -18.10 9.29
N ALA A 279 12.73 -19.01 8.47
CA ALA A 279 13.82 -19.91 8.85
C ALA A 279 15.13 -19.14 9.05
N ILE A 280 15.48 -18.22 8.15
CA ILE A 280 16.74 -17.47 8.22
C ILE A 280 16.68 -16.38 9.30
N VAL A 281 15.63 -15.55 9.29
CA VAL A 281 15.56 -14.34 10.11
C VAL A 281 15.05 -14.64 11.52
N HIS A 282 14.17 -15.62 11.67
CA HIS A 282 13.57 -15.95 12.97
C HIS A 282 14.05 -17.28 13.55
N GLY A 283 14.92 -18.03 12.84
CA GLY A 283 15.37 -19.34 13.28
C GLY A 283 14.24 -20.36 13.41
N LYS A 284 13.15 -20.18 12.65
CA LYS A 284 11.97 -21.05 12.68
C LYS A 284 11.98 -21.98 11.47
N PRO A 285 12.56 -23.19 11.58
CA PRO A 285 12.59 -24.12 10.47
C PRO A 285 11.18 -24.51 10.05
N VAL A 286 11.02 -24.74 8.74
CA VAL A 286 9.79 -25.23 8.13
C VAL A 286 9.60 -26.69 8.49
N ASP A 287 8.37 -27.08 8.79
CA ASP A 287 8.03 -28.49 8.94
C ASP A 287 8.16 -29.23 7.60
N ARG A 288 8.66 -30.48 7.61
CA ARG A 288 9.05 -31.21 6.41
C ARG A 288 7.88 -31.39 5.41
N PRO A 289 6.66 -31.79 5.82
CA PRO A 289 5.53 -31.91 4.91
C PRO A 289 5.17 -30.60 4.19
N ASN A 290 5.25 -29.47 4.90
CA ASN A 290 5.00 -28.16 4.29
C ASN A 290 6.10 -27.77 3.30
N ALA A 291 7.36 -28.12 3.58
CA ALA A 291 8.46 -27.90 2.65
C ALA A 291 8.30 -28.75 1.38
N ASP A 292 7.92 -30.02 1.52
CA ASP A 292 7.74 -30.94 0.40
C ASP A 292 6.60 -30.49 -0.54
N GLU A 293 5.46 -30.03 -0.02
CA GLU A 293 4.37 -29.48 -0.85
C GLU A 293 4.81 -28.24 -1.66
N ILE A 294 5.58 -27.34 -1.04
CA ILE A 294 6.11 -26.16 -1.71
C ILE A 294 7.11 -26.56 -2.80
N ILE A 295 7.98 -27.53 -2.52
CA ILE A 295 8.93 -28.08 -3.50
C ILE A 295 8.20 -28.68 -4.70
N GLU A 296 7.16 -29.49 -4.45
CA GLU A 296 6.32 -30.07 -5.50
C GLU A 296 5.71 -28.99 -6.39
N LEU A 297 5.16 -27.91 -5.81
CA LEU A 297 4.62 -26.78 -6.58
C LEU A 297 5.70 -26.10 -7.45
N GLY A 298 6.92 -25.95 -6.94
CA GLY A 298 8.05 -25.41 -7.71
C GLY A 298 8.38 -26.28 -8.93
N GLU A 299 8.44 -27.60 -8.73
CA GLU A 299 8.74 -28.58 -9.77
C GLU A 299 7.61 -28.69 -10.80
N LEU A 300 6.36 -28.72 -10.35
CA LEU A 300 5.16 -28.65 -11.18
C LEU A 300 5.16 -27.39 -12.06
N GLY A 301 5.49 -26.23 -11.47
CA GLY A 301 5.56 -24.96 -12.16
C GLY A 301 6.50 -25.00 -13.38
N VAL A 302 7.75 -25.43 -13.18
CA VAL A 302 8.75 -25.54 -14.25
C VAL A 302 8.38 -26.64 -15.26
N ARG A 303 7.88 -27.79 -14.80
CA ARG A 303 7.47 -28.91 -15.66
C ARG A 303 6.36 -28.51 -16.63
N LEU A 304 5.37 -27.76 -16.15
CA LEU A 304 4.25 -27.30 -16.97
C LEU A 304 4.63 -26.08 -17.81
N ARG A 305 5.53 -25.23 -17.31
CA ARG A 305 5.91 -23.99 -17.96
C ARG A 305 7.27 -23.51 -17.50
N ASP A 306 8.27 -23.61 -18.38
CA ASP A 306 9.61 -23.12 -18.09
C ASP A 306 9.75 -21.63 -18.43
N THR A 307 9.53 -20.77 -17.44
CA THR A 307 9.67 -19.30 -17.54
C THR A 307 10.51 -18.75 -16.41
N PRO A 308 11.05 -17.53 -16.53
CA PRO A 308 11.79 -16.90 -15.43
C PRO A 308 11.04 -16.93 -14.09
N ASP A 309 9.73 -16.65 -14.07
CA ASP A 309 8.93 -16.67 -12.83
C ASP A 309 8.84 -18.06 -12.18
N THR A 310 8.69 -19.12 -12.96
CA THR A 310 8.61 -20.50 -12.43
C THR A 310 9.97 -21.02 -11.99
N ARG A 311 11.04 -20.65 -12.70
CA ARG A 311 12.42 -20.90 -12.27
C ARG A 311 12.77 -20.19 -10.97
N ILE A 312 12.31 -18.94 -10.77
CA ILE A 312 12.46 -18.23 -9.50
C ILE A 312 11.76 -18.98 -8.38
N GLY A 313 10.51 -19.41 -8.59
CA GLY A 313 9.79 -20.24 -7.63
C GLY A 313 10.58 -21.48 -7.23
N LEU A 314 10.98 -22.31 -8.20
CA LEU A 314 11.78 -23.51 -7.95
C LEU A 314 13.14 -23.20 -7.29
N ALA A 315 13.81 -22.10 -7.65
CA ALA A 315 15.07 -21.73 -7.00
C ALA A 315 14.88 -21.39 -5.52
N VAL A 316 13.77 -20.75 -5.14
CA VAL A 316 13.44 -20.49 -3.74
C VAL A 316 13.18 -21.80 -2.98
N THR A 317 12.49 -22.76 -3.59
CA THR A 317 12.23 -24.06 -2.94
C THR A 317 13.50 -24.90 -2.82
N ARG A 318 14.42 -24.82 -3.80
CA ARG A 318 15.75 -25.42 -3.68
C ARG A 318 16.58 -24.81 -2.57
N LEU A 319 16.45 -23.50 -2.31
CA LEU A 319 17.09 -22.90 -1.13
C LEU A 319 16.51 -23.43 0.17
N LEU A 320 15.19 -23.58 0.26
CA LEU A 320 14.54 -24.20 1.43
C LEU A 320 15.04 -25.63 1.68
N ASP A 321 15.23 -26.42 0.62
CA ASP A 321 15.74 -27.79 0.69
C ASP A 321 17.28 -27.88 0.82
N HIS A 322 17.96 -26.80 1.20
CA HIS A 322 19.43 -26.72 1.32
C HIS A 322 20.21 -27.12 0.06
N ARG A 323 19.69 -26.79 -1.12
CA ARG A 323 20.31 -27.05 -2.44
C ARG A 323 20.69 -25.75 -3.17
N PRO A 324 21.62 -24.95 -2.61
CA PRO A 324 21.95 -23.65 -3.16
C PRO A 324 22.66 -23.70 -4.53
N GLU A 325 23.41 -24.75 -4.88
CA GLU A 325 23.99 -24.86 -6.24
C GLU A 325 22.91 -24.98 -7.33
N GLU A 326 21.83 -25.69 -7.04
CA GLU A 326 20.72 -25.86 -7.98
C GLU A 326 19.91 -24.59 -8.13
N ALA A 327 19.62 -23.91 -7.01
CA ALA A 327 19.01 -22.58 -7.03
C ALA A 327 19.83 -21.60 -7.87
N ARG A 328 21.16 -21.59 -7.72
CA ARG A 328 22.05 -20.78 -8.55
C ARG A 328 21.92 -21.17 -10.04
N THR A 329 21.98 -22.46 -10.36
CA THR A 329 21.93 -22.95 -11.74
C THR A 329 20.66 -22.53 -12.47
N LEU A 330 19.50 -22.57 -11.79
CA LEU A 330 18.22 -22.12 -12.33
C LEU A 330 18.21 -20.62 -12.69
N LEU A 331 19.00 -19.80 -11.99
CA LEU A 331 18.96 -18.34 -12.06
C LEU A 331 20.08 -17.73 -12.89
N VAL A 332 21.18 -18.44 -13.17
CA VAL A 332 22.33 -17.94 -13.95
C VAL A 332 21.93 -17.47 -15.36
N GLY A 333 20.91 -18.08 -15.97
CA GLY A 333 20.43 -17.75 -17.30
C GLY A 333 19.47 -16.56 -17.39
N ILE A 334 18.96 -16.05 -16.25
CA ILE A 334 17.99 -14.95 -16.24
C ILE A 334 18.76 -13.63 -16.36
N ARG A 335 18.74 -13.04 -17.56
CA ARG A 335 19.44 -11.78 -17.86
C ARG A 335 18.47 -10.59 -17.75
N PRO A 336 18.94 -9.39 -17.36
CA PRO A 336 18.13 -8.19 -17.45
C PRO A 336 17.49 -8.02 -18.83
N GLY A 337 16.17 -7.83 -18.87
CA GLY A 337 15.38 -7.72 -20.10
C GLY A 337 14.82 -9.04 -20.64
N THR A 338 15.11 -10.17 -20.01
CA THR A 338 14.51 -11.47 -20.38
C THR A 338 13.17 -11.71 -19.71
N ALA A 339 12.93 -11.08 -18.56
CA ALA A 339 11.66 -11.13 -17.85
C ALA A 339 11.11 -9.72 -17.58
N THR A 340 10.05 -9.66 -16.79
CA THR A 340 9.61 -8.37 -16.24
C THR A 340 10.73 -7.80 -15.35
N PRO A 341 10.91 -6.46 -15.26
CA PRO A 341 11.93 -5.88 -14.39
C PRO A 341 11.83 -6.31 -12.91
N ALA A 342 10.63 -6.68 -12.46
CA ALA A 342 10.41 -7.20 -11.11
C ALA A 342 10.93 -8.63 -10.95
N ALA A 343 10.69 -9.50 -11.95
CA ALA A 343 11.20 -10.87 -11.97
C ALA A 343 12.73 -10.89 -12.11
N ASP A 344 13.32 -10.06 -12.98
CA ASP A 344 14.79 -9.92 -13.10
C ASP A 344 15.40 -9.49 -11.75
N ALA A 345 14.82 -8.47 -11.11
CA ALA A 345 15.27 -8.01 -9.81
C ALA A 345 15.15 -9.09 -8.73
N LEU A 346 14.07 -9.88 -8.73
CA LEU A 346 13.86 -10.95 -7.77
C LEU A 346 14.83 -12.12 -8.02
N ALA A 347 15.05 -12.51 -9.26
CA ALA A 347 16.01 -13.55 -9.62
C ALA A 347 17.43 -13.22 -9.14
N LEU A 348 17.91 -12.00 -9.36
CA LEU A 348 19.22 -11.57 -8.89
C LEU A 348 19.30 -11.58 -7.35
N GLN A 349 18.23 -11.21 -6.67
CA GLN A 349 18.15 -11.20 -5.22
C GLN A 349 18.13 -12.61 -4.61
N VAL A 350 17.32 -13.53 -5.16
CA VAL A 350 17.28 -14.93 -4.73
C VAL A 350 18.63 -15.60 -5.01
N ARG A 351 19.24 -15.31 -6.16
CA ARG A 351 20.59 -15.78 -6.47
C ARG A 351 21.61 -15.25 -5.46
N ALA A 352 21.53 -13.98 -5.05
CA ALA A 352 22.43 -13.45 -4.03
C ALA A 352 22.34 -14.21 -2.70
N VAL A 353 21.13 -14.66 -2.31
CA VAL A 353 20.95 -15.55 -1.16
C VAL A 353 21.65 -16.89 -1.39
N ALA A 354 21.48 -17.50 -2.56
CA ALA A 354 22.18 -18.75 -2.93
C ALA A 354 23.71 -18.62 -2.86
N GLU A 355 24.28 -17.54 -3.40
CA GLU A 355 25.73 -17.31 -3.38
C GLU A 355 26.26 -17.13 -1.94
N LEU A 356 25.47 -16.53 -1.03
CA LEU A 356 25.84 -16.47 0.40
C LEU A 356 25.85 -17.86 1.06
N TYR A 357 24.88 -18.72 0.75
CA TYR A 357 24.90 -20.11 1.24
C TYR A 357 26.12 -20.89 0.72
N LEU A 358 26.60 -20.56 -0.48
CA LEU A 358 27.80 -21.15 -1.09
C LEU A 358 29.11 -20.50 -0.61
N GLY A 359 29.04 -19.46 0.23
CA GLY A 359 30.22 -18.71 0.70
C GLY A 359 30.80 -17.70 -0.29
N ASP A 360 30.17 -17.45 -1.44
CA ASP A 360 30.61 -16.44 -2.42
C ASP A 360 30.00 -15.07 -2.10
N HIS A 361 30.50 -14.46 -1.02
CA HIS A 361 30.08 -13.14 -0.56
C HIS A 361 30.30 -12.04 -1.63
N ALA A 362 31.38 -12.14 -2.40
CA ALA A 362 31.73 -11.16 -3.43
C ALA A 362 30.72 -11.17 -4.58
N GLN A 363 30.30 -12.35 -5.04
CA GLN A 363 29.25 -12.45 -6.07
C GLN A 363 27.89 -11.99 -5.53
N ALA A 364 27.55 -12.33 -4.28
CA ALA A 364 26.32 -11.84 -3.65
C ALA A 364 26.27 -10.30 -3.62
N ASP A 365 27.38 -9.63 -3.28
CA ASP A 365 27.48 -8.17 -3.28
C ASP A 365 27.30 -7.56 -4.68
N ARG A 366 27.91 -8.15 -5.72
CA ARG A 366 27.72 -7.71 -7.10
C ARG A 366 26.25 -7.80 -7.54
N LEU A 367 25.57 -8.90 -7.20
CA LEU A 367 24.15 -9.10 -7.53
C LEU A 367 23.25 -8.09 -6.79
N VAL A 368 23.51 -7.84 -5.51
CA VAL A 368 22.77 -6.85 -4.71
C VAL A 368 22.95 -5.44 -5.28
N ALA A 369 24.17 -5.06 -5.63
CA ALA A 369 24.46 -3.76 -6.23
C ALA A 369 23.73 -3.55 -7.57
N ALA A 370 23.63 -4.60 -8.39
CA ALA A 370 22.96 -4.54 -9.70
C ALA A 370 21.44 -4.28 -9.60
N VAL A 371 20.78 -4.71 -8.53
CA VAL A 371 19.33 -4.55 -8.34
C VAL A 371 18.95 -3.16 -7.85
N GLY A 372 19.85 -2.49 -7.12
CA GLY A 372 19.66 -1.15 -6.54
C GLY A 372 18.70 -1.11 -5.35
N LYS A 373 17.47 -1.62 -5.50
CA LYS A 373 16.47 -1.68 -4.41
C LYS A 373 16.07 -3.11 -4.05
N LEU A 374 16.54 -3.55 -2.89
CA LEU A 374 16.19 -4.85 -2.33
C LEU A 374 14.73 -4.90 -1.82
N ASN A 375 14.11 -6.06 -2.03
CA ASN A 375 12.94 -6.52 -1.29
C ASN A 375 13.28 -6.51 0.22
N PRO A 376 12.42 -5.96 1.10
CA PRO A 376 12.68 -5.90 2.53
C PRO A 376 13.02 -7.26 3.15
N ALA A 377 12.27 -8.32 2.82
CA ALA A 377 12.52 -9.66 3.35
C ALA A 377 13.89 -10.20 2.92
N ILE A 378 14.26 -10.00 1.64
CA ILE A 378 15.59 -10.41 1.17
C ILE A 378 16.70 -9.61 1.83
N ARG A 379 16.51 -8.30 2.03
CA ARG A 379 17.49 -7.49 2.75
C ARG A 379 17.76 -8.05 4.13
N GLU A 380 16.71 -8.39 4.89
CA GLU A 380 16.85 -8.98 6.22
C GLU A 380 17.56 -10.34 6.17
N MET A 381 17.19 -11.23 5.25
CA MET A 381 17.87 -12.51 5.07
C MET A 381 19.36 -12.32 4.76
N LEU A 382 19.71 -11.43 3.82
CA LEU A 382 21.10 -11.12 3.48
C LEU A 382 21.86 -10.53 4.68
N THR A 383 21.21 -9.71 5.50
CA THR A 383 21.82 -9.18 6.73
C THR A 383 22.15 -10.29 7.72
N VAL A 384 21.22 -11.22 7.95
CA VAL A 384 21.43 -12.33 8.89
C VAL A 384 22.50 -13.30 8.39
N LEU A 385 22.46 -13.67 7.10
CA LEU A 385 23.45 -14.57 6.50
C LEU A 385 24.87 -14.01 6.45
N ARG A 386 25.04 -12.68 6.55
CA ARG A 386 26.36 -12.02 6.61
C ARG A 386 26.92 -11.87 8.02
N ALA A 387 26.13 -12.15 9.06
CA ALA A 387 26.58 -11.96 10.43
C ALA A 387 27.76 -12.91 10.74
N PRO A 388 28.87 -12.44 11.35
CA PRO A 388 30.05 -13.26 11.66
C PRO A 388 29.79 -14.48 12.55
N THR A 389 28.66 -14.48 13.26
CA THR A 389 28.21 -15.58 14.11
C THR A 389 27.56 -16.75 13.34
N ALA A 390 27.35 -16.62 12.04
CA ALA A 390 26.81 -17.68 11.18
C ALA A 390 27.90 -18.72 10.82
N GLY A 391 28.51 -19.36 11.82
CA GLY A 391 29.47 -20.45 11.60
C GLY A 391 28.84 -21.71 10.98
N ARG A 392 27.50 -21.77 10.91
CA ARG A 392 26.72 -22.77 10.19
C ARG A 392 25.46 -22.10 9.61
N PRO A 393 25.08 -22.39 8.36
CA PRO A 393 23.81 -21.93 7.82
C PRO A 393 22.64 -22.38 8.72
N PRO A 394 21.61 -21.55 8.91
CA PRO A 394 20.47 -21.89 9.76
C PRO A 394 19.79 -23.16 9.23
N THR A 395 19.34 -24.03 10.13
CA THR A 395 18.51 -25.18 9.77
C THR A 395 17.20 -24.66 9.16
N LEU A 396 16.98 -24.97 7.88
CA LEU A 396 15.82 -24.47 7.14
C LEU A 396 14.59 -25.38 7.26
N VAL A 397 14.81 -26.68 7.40
CA VAL A 397 13.76 -27.70 7.47
C VAL A 397 13.98 -28.57 8.70
N GLN A 398 12.91 -28.87 9.44
CA GLN A 398 12.99 -29.78 10.58
C GLN A 398 13.31 -31.21 10.10
N PRO A 399 14.23 -31.93 10.77
CA PRO A 399 14.43 -33.35 10.47
C PRO A 399 13.18 -34.15 10.83
N ASP A 400 12.96 -35.27 10.14
CA ASP A 400 11.85 -36.18 10.45
C ASP A 400 11.92 -36.64 11.92
N PRO A 401 10.76 -36.75 12.61
CA PRO A 401 10.73 -37.37 13.93
C PRO A 401 11.22 -38.81 13.81
N ALA A 402 12.26 -39.13 14.59
CA ALA A 402 12.94 -40.43 14.59
C ALA A 402 12.04 -41.59 15.03
#